data_AF-A0A3M1Q461-F1
#
_entry.id   AF-A0A3M1Q461-F1
#
_cell.length_a   1.000
_cell.length_b   1.000
_cell.length_c   1.000
_cell.angle_alpha   90.00
_cell.angle_beta   90.00
_cell.angle_gamma   90.00
#
_symmetry.space_group_name_H-M   'P 1'
#
loop_
_entity.id
_entity.type
_entity.pdbx_description
1 polymer ?
#
loop_
_entity_poly.entity_id
_entity_poly.type
_entity_poly.pdbx_seq_one_letter_code
_entity_poly.pdbx_strand_id
1 'polypeptide(L)'
;YDDGTLGEIFIDMHKEGAAFRAMMNNFAIAISIGLQYGVPLEEFVDAFTFTRFEPYGRVEGNDAIKMATSILDYIFRELAISYLGRTELAHVEPEDLRHDTLGRGAREGAAGDADGKEDVAAEEVLKKLASTGYVRSNLYVLKGGGRKQGAERPAEARSHDETTADHELQQAVGHDMVVGAGAADARTLARMQGFEGDACGECGNFTLVRNGTCLKCATCGATTGCS
;
A
#
# COMPACT_ATOMS: atom_id res chain seq x y z
N TYR A 1 0.41 -2.93 16.24
CA TYR A 1 -0.29 -3.77 17.23
C TYR A 1 0.71 -4.28 18.26
N ASP A 2 0.25 -4.88 19.36
CA ASP A 2 1.11 -5.39 20.44
C ASP A 2 2.05 -6.52 20.00
N ASP A 3 1.78 -7.13 18.84
CA ASP A 3 2.60 -8.13 18.17
C ASP A 3 3.74 -7.54 17.30
N GLY A 4 3.84 -6.21 17.23
CA GLY A 4 4.83 -5.50 16.40
C GLY A 4 4.41 -5.29 14.94
N THR A 5 3.20 -5.69 14.54
CA THR A 5 2.69 -5.43 13.19
C THR A 5 2.27 -3.97 13.02
N LEU A 6 2.42 -3.44 11.80
CA LEU A 6 2.06 -2.07 11.47
C LEU A 6 0.53 -1.89 11.46
N GLY A 7 0.01 -0.96 12.24
CA GLY A 7 -1.44 -0.70 12.34
C GLY A 7 -1.91 0.56 11.62
N GLU A 8 -1.13 1.63 11.70
CA GLU A 8 -1.48 2.93 11.12
C GLU A 8 -0.23 3.72 10.75
N ILE A 9 -0.40 4.65 9.83
CA ILE A 9 0.64 5.57 9.39
C ILE A 9 0.14 7.01 9.46
N PHE A 10 1.01 7.93 9.88
CA PHE A 10 0.74 9.36 9.89
C PHE A 10 1.81 10.09 9.10
N ILE A 11 1.40 11.04 8.27
CA ILE A 11 2.30 11.80 7.41
C ILE A 11 2.12 13.30 7.72
N ASP A 12 3.13 13.89 8.35
CA ASP A 12 3.19 15.35 8.58
C ASP A 12 4.25 16.00 7.69
N MET A 13 3.85 17.08 7.01
CA MET A 13 4.69 17.78 6.05
C MET A 13 4.70 19.28 6.33
N HIS A 14 5.88 19.84 6.57
CA HIS A 14 6.05 21.24 6.98
C HIS A 14 6.39 22.22 5.84
N LYS A 15 6.64 21.75 4.61
CA LYS A 15 7.14 22.59 3.50
C LYS A 15 6.33 22.51 2.21
N GLU A 16 5.21 21.78 2.21
CA GLU A 16 4.37 21.61 1.03
C GLU A 16 3.12 22.49 1.08
N GLY A 17 2.54 22.74 -0.10
CA GLY A 17 1.28 23.49 -0.22
C GLY A 17 0.12 22.80 0.52
N ALA A 18 -0.87 23.60 0.96
CA ALA A 18 -2.02 23.12 1.74
C ALA A 18 -2.79 21.98 1.04
N ALA A 19 -2.93 22.04 -0.29
CA ALA A 19 -3.60 21.01 -1.08
C ALA A 19 -2.86 19.66 -1.04
N PHE A 20 -1.53 19.68 -1.17
CA PHE A 20 -0.71 18.47 -1.13
C PHE A 20 -0.71 17.86 0.27
N ARG A 21 -0.55 18.70 1.31
CA ARG A 21 -0.66 18.25 2.71
C ARG A 21 -2.00 17.57 3.00
N ALA A 22 -3.11 18.16 2.56
CA ALA A 22 -4.44 17.58 2.75
C ALA A 22 -4.59 16.24 2.03
N MET A 23 -4.07 16.13 0.81
CA MET A 23 -4.08 14.88 0.04
C MET A 23 -3.26 13.78 0.73
N MET A 24 -2.06 14.10 1.20
CA MET A 24 -1.19 13.15 1.92
C MET A 24 -1.81 12.69 3.24
N ASN A 25 -2.49 13.60 3.96
CA ASN A 25 -3.22 13.24 5.17
C ASN A 25 -4.38 12.27 4.87
N ASN A 26 -5.17 12.54 3.82
CA ASN A 26 -6.25 11.62 3.41
C ASN A 26 -5.71 10.26 2.94
N PHE A 27 -4.57 10.25 2.25
CA PHE A 27 -3.88 9.03 1.86
C PHE A 27 -3.44 8.22 3.08
N ALA A 28 -2.80 8.85 4.07
CA ALA A 28 -2.37 8.20 5.30
C ALA A 28 -3.56 7.56 6.05
N ILE A 29 -4.71 8.25 6.11
CA ILE A 29 -5.94 7.72 6.69
C ILE A 29 -6.43 6.49 5.91
N ALA A 30 -6.44 6.54 4.58
CA ALA A 30 -6.90 5.43 3.75
C ALA A 30 -6.06 4.16 3.94
N ILE A 31 -4.72 4.30 4.00
CA ILE A 31 -3.82 3.18 4.25
C ILE A 31 -3.97 2.65 5.66
N SER A 32 -4.11 3.54 6.65
CA SER A 32 -4.33 3.13 8.04
C SER A 32 -5.62 2.32 8.20
N ILE A 33 -6.70 2.72 7.52
CA ILE A 33 -7.93 1.92 7.44
C ILE A 33 -7.63 0.58 6.78
N GLY A 34 -6.94 0.55 5.64
CA GLY A 34 -6.59 -0.70 4.96
C GLY A 34 -5.84 -1.70 5.86
N LEU A 35 -4.82 -1.24 6.58
CA LEU A 35 -4.05 -2.05 7.52
C LEU A 35 -4.91 -2.56 8.68
N GLN A 36 -5.80 -1.73 9.22
CA GLN A 36 -6.72 -2.13 10.29
C GLN A 36 -7.74 -3.19 9.86
N TYR A 37 -8.14 -3.19 8.59
CA TYR A 37 -9.03 -4.22 8.01
C TYR A 37 -8.29 -5.50 7.60
N GLY A 38 -7.00 -5.62 7.90
CA GLY A 38 -6.20 -6.82 7.67
C GLY A 38 -5.61 -6.93 6.27
N VAL A 39 -5.51 -5.83 5.53
CA VAL A 39 -4.74 -5.83 4.28
C VAL A 39 -3.25 -5.93 4.63
N PRO A 40 -2.52 -6.93 4.09
CA PRO A 40 -1.10 -7.11 4.38
C PRO A 40 -0.27 -5.94 3.86
N LEU A 41 0.81 -5.60 4.58
CA LEU A 41 1.69 -4.48 4.24
C LEU A 41 2.38 -4.69 2.89
N GLU A 42 2.70 -5.93 2.55
CA GLU A 42 3.35 -6.35 1.30
C GLU A 42 2.58 -5.85 0.07
N GLU A 43 1.25 -5.93 0.08
CA GLU A 43 0.41 -5.50 -1.04
C GLU A 43 0.50 -3.98 -1.25
N PHE A 44 0.60 -3.22 -0.16
CA PHE A 44 0.80 -1.77 -0.27
C PHE A 44 2.21 -1.42 -0.74
N VAL A 45 3.23 -2.13 -0.26
CA VAL A 45 4.61 -1.96 -0.70
C VAL A 45 4.71 -2.20 -2.21
N ASP A 46 4.19 -3.31 -2.70
CA ASP A 46 4.26 -3.67 -4.12
C ASP A 46 3.43 -2.70 -4.99
N ALA A 47 2.34 -2.14 -4.46
CA ALA A 47 1.50 -1.17 -5.18
C ALA A 47 2.12 0.23 -5.28
N PHE A 48 2.83 0.70 -4.25
CA PHE A 48 3.29 2.10 -4.15
C PHE A 48 4.78 2.30 -4.35
N THR A 49 5.58 1.24 -4.35
CA THR A 49 7.00 1.33 -4.70
C THR A 49 7.21 1.71 -6.16
N PHE A 50 8.29 2.44 -6.45
CA PHE A 50 8.65 2.95 -7.78
C PHE A 50 7.64 3.93 -8.40
N THR A 51 6.63 4.35 -7.63
CA THR A 51 5.75 5.44 -8.05
C THR A 51 6.53 6.74 -8.12
N ARG A 52 6.38 7.47 -9.22
CA ARG A 52 7.09 8.72 -9.47
C ARG A 52 6.14 9.89 -9.31
N PHE A 53 6.46 10.80 -8.39
CA PHE A 53 5.81 12.09 -8.26
C PHE A 53 6.77 13.08 -7.58
N GLU A 54 6.53 14.37 -7.80
CA GLU A 54 7.27 15.46 -7.15
C GLU A 54 6.69 15.74 -5.76
N PRO A 55 7.51 15.88 -4.70
CA PRO A 55 8.97 15.99 -4.68
C PRO A 55 9.71 14.64 -4.72
N TYR A 56 10.83 14.63 -5.44
CA TYR A 56 11.77 13.52 -5.52
C TYR A 56 13.20 14.02 -5.33
N GLY A 57 14.11 13.16 -4.90
CA GLY A 57 15.51 13.54 -4.73
C GLY A 57 16.25 12.75 -3.67
N ARG A 58 17.31 13.37 -3.17
CA ARG A 58 18.18 12.79 -2.15
C ARG A 58 17.50 12.82 -0.79
N VAL A 59 17.50 11.68 -0.13
CA VAL A 59 17.00 11.53 1.22
C VAL A 59 18.13 11.82 2.19
N GLU A 60 17.82 12.58 3.24
CA GLU A 60 18.76 12.90 4.31
C GLU A 60 18.34 12.17 5.59
N GLY A 61 19.30 11.58 6.31
CA GLY A 61 19.06 10.93 7.60
C GLY A 61 18.61 9.46 7.53
N ASN A 62 18.52 8.85 6.35
CA ASN A 62 18.29 7.42 6.19
C ASN A 62 19.55 6.76 5.60
N ASP A 63 20.00 5.68 6.23
CA ASP A 63 21.24 4.99 5.82
C ASP A 63 21.02 4.02 4.65
N ALA A 64 19.84 3.41 4.55
CA ALA A 64 19.51 2.40 3.53
C ALA A 64 19.02 3.01 2.21
N ILE A 65 18.23 4.09 2.29
CA ILE A 65 17.62 4.74 1.12
C ILE A 65 18.24 6.12 0.93
N LYS A 66 19.16 6.25 -0.03
CA LYS A 66 19.85 7.52 -0.33
C LYS A 66 19.08 8.39 -1.33
N MET A 67 18.30 7.80 -2.22
CA MET A 67 17.51 8.49 -3.23
C MET A 67 16.11 7.92 -3.27
N ALA A 68 15.12 8.79 -3.42
CA ALA A 68 13.72 8.42 -3.57
C ALA A 68 13.13 9.05 -4.82
N THR A 69 12.29 8.29 -5.51
CA THR A 69 11.60 8.76 -6.72
C THR A 69 10.26 9.44 -6.42
N SER A 70 9.82 9.34 -5.16
CA SER A 70 8.72 10.09 -4.58
C SER A 70 8.67 9.93 -3.04
N ILE A 71 7.78 10.67 -2.37
CA ILE A 71 7.58 10.51 -0.91
C ILE A 71 6.94 9.15 -0.58
N LEU A 72 5.99 8.67 -1.39
CA LEU A 72 5.36 7.36 -1.13
C LEU A 72 6.35 6.23 -1.38
N ASP A 73 7.14 6.35 -2.46
CA ASP A 73 8.23 5.42 -2.75
C ASP A 73 9.19 5.33 -1.56
N TYR A 74 9.57 6.47 -0.98
CA TYR A 74 10.39 6.49 0.23
C TYR A 74 9.72 5.80 1.44
N ILE A 75 8.48 6.18 1.75
CA ILE A 75 7.76 5.65 2.92
C ILE A 75 7.58 4.14 2.82
N PHE A 76 7.05 3.64 1.71
CA PHE A 76 6.80 2.20 1.57
C PHE A 76 8.07 1.38 1.43
N ARG A 77 9.13 1.96 0.85
CA ARG A 77 10.46 1.33 0.83
C ARG A 77 11.05 1.22 2.23
N GLU A 78 10.93 2.26 3.04
CA GLU A 78 11.36 2.21 4.45
C GLU A 78 10.57 1.16 5.22
N LEU A 79 9.24 1.16 5.09
CA LEU A 79 8.38 0.20 5.79
C LEU A 79 8.71 -1.24 5.38
N ALA A 80 9.02 -1.47 4.09
CA ALA A 80 9.44 -2.78 3.59
C ALA A 80 10.77 -3.23 4.21
N ILE A 81 11.74 -2.34 4.34
CA ILE A 81 13.05 -2.67 4.95
C ILE A 81 12.88 -2.92 6.44
N SER A 82 12.17 -2.04 7.15
CA SER A 82 12.06 -2.06 8.61
C SER A 82 11.13 -3.15 9.14
N TYR A 83 10.01 -3.44 8.46
CA TYR A 83 9.02 -4.42 8.93
C TYR A 83 9.06 -5.76 8.19
N LEU A 84 9.38 -5.75 6.88
CA LEU A 84 9.39 -6.97 6.06
C LEU A 84 10.80 -7.54 5.85
N GLY A 85 11.85 -6.79 6.20
CA GLY A 85 13.23 -7.19 5.96
C GLY A 85 13.61 -7.27 4.48
N ARG A 86 12.88 -6.57 3.60
CA ARG A 86 13.12 -6.54 2.15
C ARG A 86 14.29 -5.62 1.80
N THR A 87 15.51 -6.11 1.95
CA THR A 87 16.75 -5.34 1.69
C THR A 87 17.04 -5.12 0.21
N GLU A 88 16.41 -5.88 -0.69
CA GLU A 88 16.54 -5.73 -2.14
C GLU A 88 16.02 -4.38 -2.67
N LEU A 89 15.21 -3.71 -1.86
CA LEU A 89 14.69 -2.37 -2.13
C LEU A 89 15.65 -1.26 -1.67
N ALA A 90 16.63 -1.58 -0.83
CA ALA A 90 17.61 -0.62 -0.34
C ALA A 90 18.65 -0.30 -1.42
N HIS A 91 19.15 0.94 -1.42
CA HIS A 91 20.27 1.31 -2.30
C HIS A 91 21.62 0.92 -1.69
N VAL A 92 21.64 0.71 -0.37
CA VAL A 92 22.81 0.28 0.39
C VAL A 92 22.36 -0.89 1.24
N GLU A 93 23.05 -2.02 1.10
CA GLU A 93 22.76 -3.18 1.92
C GLU A 93 23.18 -2.89 3.38
N PRO A 94 22.42 -3.34 4.38
CA PRO A 94 22.76 -3.14 5.79
C PRO A 94 24.15 -3.68 6.17
N GLU A 95 24.64 -4.66 5.41
CA GLU A 95 25.97 -5.24 5.55
C GLU A 95 27.05 -4.20 5.26
N ASP A 96 26.89 -3.38 4.22
CA ASP A 96 27.86 -2.35 3.82
C ASP A 96 27.94 -1.18 4.82
N LEU A 97 26.96 -1.05 5.73
CA LEU A 97 26.94 -0.01 6.77
C LEU A 97 27.77 -0.38 8.02
N ARG A 98 28.25 -1.61 8.15
CA ARG A 98 29.03 -2.03 9.33
C ARG A 98 30.41 -1.37 9.32
N HIS A 99 30.90 -0.97 10.50
CA HIS A 99 32.18 -0.24 10.65
C HIS A 99 33.42 -1.04 10.17
N ASP A 100 33.28 -2.35 9.96
CA ASP A 100 34.31 -3.27 9.47
C ASP A 100 34.22 -3.57 7.97
N THR A 101 33.28 -2.97 7.22
CA THR A 101 33.18 -3.19 5.78
C THR A 101 34.22 -2.39 5.01
N LEU A 102 35.03 -3.13 4.26
CA LEU A 102 35.84 -2.58 3.20
C LEU A 102 34.98 -2.65 1.93
N GLY A 103 34.47 -1.50 1.48
CA GLY A 103 33.62 -1.40 0.28
C GLY A 103 34.18 -2.20 -0.90
N ARG A 104 33.30 -2.73 -1.75
CA ARG A 104 33.64 -3.74 -2.79
C ARG A 104 34.54 -3.17 -3.91
N GLY A 105 34.92 -1.90 -3.81
CA GLY A 105 35.89 -1.26 -4.69
C GLY A 105 35.34 -1.09 -6.10
N ALA A 106 36.18 -1.27 -7.11
CA ALA A 106 35.84 -1.04 -8.53
C ALA A 106 34.69 -1.91 -9.10
N ARG A 107 34.03 -2.74 -8.28
CA ARG A 107 32.89 -3.58 -8.65
C ARG A 107 31.54 -2.92 -8.34
N GLU A 108 31.49 -1.86 -7.53
CA GLU A 108 30.25 -1.15 -7.18
C GLU A 108 29.61 -0.41 -8.38
N GLY A 109 30.41 -0.06 -9.40
CA GLY A 109 29.92 0.58 -10.62
C GLY A 109 29.51 -0.37 -11.75
N ALA A 110 29.59 -1.69 -11.53
CA ALA A 110 29.43 -2.72 -12.58
C ALA A 110 28.23 -3.65 -12.37
N ALA A 111 27.29 -3.32 -11.49
CA ALA A 111 26.09 -4.12 -11.25
C ALA A 111 24.88 -3.55 -12.02
N GLY A 112 24.92 -3.72 -13.34
CA GLY A 112 23.74 -4.18 -14.05
C GLY A 112 23.90 -5.69 -14.17
N ASP A 113 22.90 -6.44 -13.70
CA ASP A 113 22.75 -7.88 -13.90
C ASP A 113 23.73 -8.79 -13.14
N ALA A 114 23.33 -9.21 -11.94
CA ALA A 114 23.27 -10.61 -11.55
C ALA A 114 23.05 -10.68 -10.03
N ASP A 115 21.84 -10.95 -9.59
CA ASP A 115 21.63 -11.95 -8.54
C ASP A 115 20.15 -12.36 -8.52
N GLY A 116 19.94 -13.61 -8.92
CA GLY A 116 18.63 -14.16 -9.22
C GLY A 116 18.75 -15.38 -10.12
N LYS A 117 19.47 -16.42 -9.67
CA LYS A 117 19.31 -17.86 -10.03
C LYS A 117 20.48 -18.67 -9.47
N GLU A 118 20.40 -19.03 -8.20
CA GLU A 118 21.23 -20.10 -7.61
C GLU A 118 20.45 -21.42 -7.47
N ASP A 119 19.61 -21.81 -8.43
CA ASP A 119 18.90 -23.11 -8.36
C ASP A 119 18.79 -23.89 -9.69
N VAL A 120 19.33 -23.38 -10.81
CA VAL A 120 19.19 -24.03 -12.14
C VAL A 120 20.50 -24.57 -12.74
N ALA A 121 21.66 -24.30 -12.13
CA ALA A 121 22.96 -24.69 -12.70
C ALA A 121 23.33 -26.17 -12.47
N ALA A 122 22.69 -26.86 -11.53
CA ALA A 122 23.05 -28.25 -11.21
C ALA A 122 22.62 -29.26 -12.29
N GLU A 123 21.50 -29.04 -12.97
CA GLU A 123 21.01 -29.96 -14.02
C GLU A 123 21.79 -29.85 -15.35
N GLU A 124 22.30 -28.67 -15.68
CA GLU A 124 22.95 -28.44 -16.98
C GLU A 124 24.39 -29.00 -17.02
N VAL A 125 25.08 -29.00 -15.88
CA VAL A 125 26.42 -29.58 -15.75
C VAL A 125 26.36 -31.11 -15.83
N LEU A 126 25.31 -31.73 -15.30
CA LEU A 126 25.12 -33.18 -15.34
C LEU A 126 24.84 -33.69 -16.77
N LYS A 127 24.14 -32.89 -17.60
CA LYS A 127 23.91 -33.20 -19.03
C LYS A 127 25.18 -33.10 -19.89
N LYS A 128 26.16 -32.27 -19.49
CA LYS A 128 27.43 -32.13 -20.23
C LYS A 128 28.45 -33.23 -19.88
N LEU A 129 28.31 -33.90 -18.74
CA LEU A 129 29.20 -35.00 -18.34
C LEU A 129 28.73 -36.39 -18.81
N ALA A 130 27.46 -36.58 -19.14
CA ALA A 130 26.95 -37.85 -19.67
C ALA A 130 27.04 -37.86 -21.20
N SER A 131 28.03 -38.57 -21.74
CA SER A 131 28.20 -38.75 -23.19
C SER A 131 26.96 -39.40 -23.82
N THR A 132 26.39 -38.77 -24.85
CA THR A 132 25.35 -39.36 -25.69
C THR A 132 25.98 -40.40 -26.61
N GLY A 133 26.15 -41.63 -26.11
CA GLY A 133 26.82 -42.68 -26.87
C GLY A 133 26.32 -44.07 -26.51
N TYR A 134 25.39 -44.58 -27.35
CA TYR A 134 25.03 -45.99 -27.51
C TYR A 134 24.16 -46.65 -26.42
N VAL A 135 22.83 -46.54 -26.57
CA VAL A 135 21.90 -47.54 -26.04
C VAL A 135 21.07 -48.09 -27.20
N ARG A 136 21.39 -49.31 -27.64
CA ARG A 136 20.52 -50.07 -28.54
C ARG A 136 19.77 -51.16 -27.76
N SER A 137 18.52 -51.32 -28.20
CA SER A 137 17.58 -52.44 -28.02
C SER A 137 16.93 -52.66 -26.65
N ASN A 138 15.74 -52.08 -26.54
CA ASN A 138 14.51 -52.75 -26.09
C ASN A 138 14.44 -53.19 -24.61
N LEU A 139 14.21 -52.23 -23.71
CA LEU A 139 13.83 -52.53 -22.32
C LEU A 139 12.30 -52.68 -22.22
N TYR A 140 11.82 -53.92 -22.15
CA TYR A 140 10.45 -54.23 -21.77
C TYR A 140 10.34 -54.37 -20.26
N VAL A 141 9.58 -53.48 -19.62
CA VAL A 141 9.21 -53.61 -18.20
C VAL A 141 7.96 -54.48 -18.09
N LEU A 142 8.16 -55.78 -17.84
CA LEU A 142 7.09 -56.71 -17.46
C LEU A 142 6.77 -56.54 -15.98
N LYS A 143 5.73 -55.75 -15.66
CA LYS A 143 5.12 -55.74 -14.33
C LYS A 143 3.99 -56.79 -14.31
N GLY A 144 4.34 -58.01 -13.87
CA GLY A 144 3.42 -59.14 -13.70
C GLY A 144 2.32 -58.85 -12.68
N GLY A 145 1.09 -59.26 -13.02
CA GLY A 145 -0.12 -59.00 -12.24
C GLY A 145 -0.59 -60.14 -11.33
N GLY A 146 -1.67 -59.85 -10.59
CA GLY A 146 -2.43 -60.80 -9.77
C GLY A 146 -3.25 -60.07 -8.70
N ARG A 147 -4.40 -59.44 -8.98
CA ARG A 147 -5.79 -59.96 -9.17
C ARG A 147 -6.71 -59.71 -7.93
N LYS A 148 -7.61 -58.73 -8.11
CA LYS A 148 -9.05 -58.62 -7.76
C LYS A 148 -9.59 -58.65 -6.32
N GLN A 149 -10.42 -57.62 -6.05
CA GLN A 149 -11.78 -57.54 -5.45
C GLN A 149 -11.83 -56.39 -4.44
N GLY A 150 -12.84 -55.53 -4.28
CA GLY A 150 -14.15 -55.27 -4.87
C GLY A 150 -14.66 -53.99 -4.16
N ALA A 151 -15.20 -53.02 -4.90
CA ALA A 151 -16.52 -52.40 -4.68
C ALA A 151 -17.01 -52.30 -3.22
N GLU A 152 -17.16 -51.08 -2.69
CA GLU A 152 -18.43 -50.53 -2.14
C GLU A 152 -18.21 -49.17 -1.42
N ARG A 153 -19.07 -48.20 -1.77
CA ARG A 153 -19.53 -47.03 -0.98
C ARG A 153 -21.06 -47.23 -0.89
N PRO A 154 -21.80 -46.76 0.14
CA PRO A 154 -21.88 -45.32 0.42
C PRO A 154 -22.21 -44.89 1.88
N ALA A 155 -22.06 -43.57 2.08
CA ALA A 155 -22.84 -42.60 2.88
C ALA A 155 -23.33 -42.91 4.31
N GLU A 156 -23.04 -41.97 5.23
CA GLU A 156 -24.08 -41.32 6.05
C GLU A 156 -23.59 -39.99 6.64
N ALA A 157 -24.49 -39.01 6.63
CA ALA A 157 -24.36 -37.67 7.18
C ALA A 157 -24.98 -37.62 8.58
N ARG A 158 -24.43 -36.81 9.50
CA ARG A 158 -25.21 -36.17 10.58
C ARG A 158 -24.63 -34.80 10.95
N SER A 159 -25.51 -33.82 10.79
CA SER A 159 -25.57 -32.49 11.40
C SER A 159 -25.64 -32.56 12.93
N HIS A 160 -25.07 -31.57 13.63
CA HIS A 160 -25.70 -30.98 14.81
C HIS A 160 -25.32 -29.50 14.91
N ASP A 161 -26.33 -28.76 15.34
CA ASP A 161 -26.60 -27.34 15.25
C ASP A 161 -26.74 -26.78 16.68
N GLU A 162 -26.39 -25.51 16.81
CA GLU A 162 -26.81 -24.49 17.81
C GLU A 162 -26.91 -24.80 19.32
N THR A 163 -26.40 -23.89 20.18
CA THR A 163 -27.25 -22.84 20.82
C THR A 163 -26.51 -21.95 21.84
N THR A 164 -26.66 -20.63 21.64
CA THR A 164 -26.99 -19.53 22.58
C THR A 164 -26.21 -19.29 23.89
N ALA A 165 -25.72 -18.05 24.10
CA ALA A 165 -26.33 -17.08 25.03
C ALA A 165 -25.52 -15.77 25.12
N ASP A 166 -26.10 -14.73 24.53
CA ASP A 166 -26.30 -13.35 25.01
C ASP A 166 -25.55 -12.83 26.26
N HIS A 167 -24.92 -11.66 26.12
CA HIS A 167 -25.09 -10.59 27.12
C HIS A 167 -24.89 -9.19 26.51
N GLU A 168 -25.91 -8.36 26.68
CA GLU A 168 -26.01 -6.96 26.26
C GLU A 168 -25.06 -6.04 27.04
N LEU A 169 -24.51 -5.02 26.37
CA LEU A 169 -24.33 -3.70 26.98
C LEU A 169 -24.39 -2.59 25.91
N GLN A 170 -25.42 -1.76 26.02
CA GLN A 170 -25.60 -0.50 25.31
C GLN A 170 -24.70 0.58 25.88
N GLN A 171 -24.01 1.34 25.03
CA GLN A 171 -23.93 2.80 25.23
C GLN A 171 -23.69 3.55 23.93
N ALA A 172 -24.62 4.45 23.63
CA ALA A 172 -24.63 5.35 22.49
C ALA A 172 -23.76 6.59 22.76
N VAL A 173 -22.96 6.98 21.77
CA VAL A 173 -22.55 8.38 21.54
C VAL A 173 -22.40 8.56 20.04
N GLY A 174 -23.26 9.41 19.48
CA GLY A 174 -23.38 9.63 18.05
C GLY A 174 -22.14 10.28 17.45
N HIS A 175 -21.63 9.64 16.40
CA HIS A 175 -20.91 10.31 15.33
C HIS A 175 -21.71 10.06 14.06
N ASP A 176 -22.48 11.06 13.65
CA ASP A 176 -23.27 11.04 12.44
C ASP A 176 -22.32 11.06 11.24
N MET A 177 -21.93 9.88 10.79
CA MET A 177 -21.28 9.69 9.49
C MET A 177 -22.38 9.71 8.42
N VAL A 178 -22.59 10.87 7.79
CA VAL A 178 -23.38 10.91 6.56
C VAL A 178 -22.46 10.52 5.40
N VAL A 179 -22.55 9.24 5.07
CA VAL A 179 -22.04 8.65 3.83
C VAL A 179 -22.86 9.18 2.66
N GLY A 180 -22.18 9.86 1.74
CA GLY A 180 -22.46 9.78 0.30
C GLY A 180 -23.90 9.95 -0.17
N ALA A 181 -24.48 11.13 0.04
CA ALA A 181 -25.55 11.65 -0.82
C ALA A 181 -25.29 13.13 -1.14
N GLY A 182 -24.93 13.41 -2.39
CA GLY A 182 -25.22 14.69 -3.03
C GLY A 182 -24.22 15.83 -2.85
N ALA A 183 -23.13 15.83 -3.63
CA ALA A 183 -22.58 17.12 -4.11
C ALA A 183 -23.67 17.96 -4.83
N ALA A 184 -24.70 17.30 -5.35
CA ALA A 184 -25.93 17.90 -5.85
C ALA A 184 -26.80 18.52 -4.75
N ASP A 185 -26.81 17.97 -3.53
CA ASP A 185 -27.64 18.44 -2.42
C ASP A 185 -27.02 19.70 -1.78
N ALA A 186 -25.71 19.68 -1.54
CA ALA A 186 -24.97 20.84 -1.03
C ALA A 186 -25.05 22.07 -1.96
N ARG A 187 -24.96 21.86 -3.28
CA ARG A 187 -25.12 22.95 -4.28
C ARG A 187 -26.55 23.47 -4.35
N THR A 188 -27.53 22.59 -4.18
CA THR A 188 -28.96 22.97 -4.19
C THR A 188 -29.32 23.75 -2.93
N LEU A 189 -28.87 23.28 -1.77
CA LEU A 189 -29.01 23.98 -0.49
C LEU A 189 -28.33 25.35 -0.51
N ALA A 190 -27.11 25.43 -1.07
CA ALA A 190 -26.39 26.69 -1.18
C ALA A 190 -27.14 27.73 -2.05
N ARG A 191 -27.76 27.27 -3.14
CA ARG A 191 -28.63 28.12 -3.99
C ARG A 191 -29.92 28.53 -3.26
N MET A 192 -30.53 27.62 -2.50
CA MET A 192 -31.70 27.94 -1.67
C MET A 192 -31.38 28.98 -0.59
N GLN A 193 -30.15 28.97 -0.07
CA GLN A 193 -29.66 29.94 0.92
C GLN A 193 -29.19 31.27 0.28
N GLY A 194 -29.22 31.38 -1.05
CA GLY A 194 -28.89 32.61 -1.78
C GLY A 194 -27.39 32.86 -1.96
N PHE A 195 -26.56 31.82 -1.90
CA PHE A 195 -25.13 31.96 -2.20
C PHE A 195 -24.88 32.07 -3.71
N GLU A 196 -24.05 33.04 -4.09
CA GLU A 196 -23.77 33.34 -5.50
C GLU A 196 -22.75 32.35 -6.12
N GLY A 197 -21.93 31.71 -5.28
CA GLY A 197 -20.93 30.73 -5.70
C GLY A 197 -19.53 31.31 -5.99
N ASP A 198 -19.34 32.61 -5.77
CA ASP A 198 -18.02 33.25 -5.80
C ASP A 198 -17.24 32.96 -4.51
N ALA A 199 -15.91 32.89 -4.63
CA ALA A 199 -15.02 32.70 -3.49
C ALA A 199 -14.76 34.03 -2.77
N CYS A 200 -14.77 34.00 -1.44
CA CYS A 200 -14.37 35.16 -0.64
C CYS A 200 -12.87 35.42 -0.78
N GLY A 201 -12.48 36.65 -1.12
CA GLY A 201 -11.07 37.04 -1.24
C GLY A 201 -10.27 37.01 0.07
N GLU A 202 -10.94 37.04 1.23
CA GLU A 202 -10.26 36.99 2.53
C GLU A 202 -10.20 35.58 3.12
N CYS A 203 -11.32 34.85 3.14
CA CYS A 203 -11.39 33.53 3.80
C CYS A 203 -11.54 32.34 2.85
N GLY A 204 -11.67 32.56 1.53
CA GLY A 204 -11.77 31.50 0.52
C GLY A 204 -13.08 30.71 0.51
N ASN A 205 -14.04 31.02 1.40
CA ASN A 205 -15.34 30.33 1.42
C ASN A 205 -16.28 30.83 0.32
N PHE A 206 -17.11 29.92 -0.20
CA PHE A 206 -18.09 30.17 -1.27
C PHE A 206 -19.46 30.62 -0.78
N THR A 207 -19.52 31.17 0.43
CA THR A 207 -20.74 31.55 1.15
C THR A 207 -21.05 33.06 1.00
N LEU A 208 -20.78 33.63 -0.18
CA LEU A 208 -21.13 35.03 -0.47
C LEU A 208 -22.60 35.17 -0.83
N VAL A 209 -23.27 36.07 -0.12
CA VAL A 209 -24.68 36.45 -0.33
C VAL A 209 -24.73 37.89 -0.83
N ARG A 210 -25.61 38.14 -1.80
CA ARG A 210 -25.84 39.49 -2.32
C ARG A 210 -26.56 40.36 -1.29
N ASN A 211 -25.94 41.49 -0.94
CA ASN A 211 -26.48 42.51 -0.06
C ASN A 211 -26.48 43.87 -0.78
N GLY A 212 -27.54 44.10 -1.58
CA GLY A 212 -27.63 45.28 -2.45
C GLY A 212 -26.69 45.19 -3.65
N THR A 213 -25.83 46.20 -3.82
CA THR A 213 -24.78 46.22 -4.86
C THR A 213 -23.55 45.42 -4.45
N CYS A 214 -23.36 45.14 -3.16
CA CYS A 214 -22.23 44.41 -2.63
C CYS A 214 -22.53 42.91 -2.45
N LEU A 215 -21.47 42.13 -2.31
CA LEU A 215 -21.50 40.76 -1.82
C LEU A 215 -20.96 40.73 -0.39
N LYS A 216 -21.58 39.96 0.49
CA LYS A 216 -21.14 39.77 1.87
C LYS A 216 -20.90 38.30 2.15
N CYS A 217 -19.74 37.96 2.70
CA CYS A 217 -19.44 36.60 3.15
C CYS A 217 -20.18 36.27 4.45
N ALA A 218 -20.94 35.19 4.46
CA ALA A 218 -21.62 34.73 5.68
C ALA A 218 -20.65 34.14 6.72
N THR A 219 -19.46 33.69 6.30
CA THR A 219 -18.49 33.04 7.19
C THR A 219 -17.58 34.04 7.92
N CYS A 220 -16.97 35.00 7.21
CA CYS A 220 -16.06 35.98 7.82
C CYS A 220 -16.60 37.42 7.89
N GLY A 221 -17.75 37.70 7.27
CA GLY A 221 -18.36 39.03 7.28
C GLY A 221 -17.76 40.04 6.28
N ALA A 222 -16.71 39.67 5.55
CA ALA A 222 -16.09 40.52 4.54
C ALA A 222 -17.07 40.93 3.43
N THR A 223 -16.95 42.16 2.94
CA THR A 223 -17.77 42.69 1.85
C THR A 223 -16.94 42.97 0.61
N THR A 224 -17.38 42.49 -0.55
CA THR A 224 -16.73 42.73 -1.85
C THR A 224 -17.70 43.43 -2.81
N GLY A 225 -17.18 44.28 -3.69
CA GLY A 225 -17.99 44.94 -4.72
C GLY A 225 -18.88 46.10 -4.26
N CYS A 226 -18.53 46.76 -3.15
CA CYS A 226 -19.17 48.02 -2.74
C CYS A 226 -18.53 49.21 -3.47
N SER A 227 -19.35 49.98 -4.21
CA SER A 227 -19.00 51.31 -4.73
C SER A 227 -19.39 52.40 -3.75
#